data_AF-A0A6A6SU31-F1
#
_entry.id   AF-A0A6A6SU31-F1
#
_cell.length_a   1.000
_cell.length_b   1.000
_cell.length_c   1.000
_cell.angle_alpha   90.00
_cell.angle_beta   90.00
_cell.angle_gamma   90.00
#
_symmetry.space_group_name_H-M   'P 1'
#
loop_
_entity.id
_entity.type
_entity.pdbx_description
1 polymer ?
#
loop_
_entity_poly.entity_id
_entity_poly.type
_entity_poly.pdbx_seq_one_letter_code
_entity_poly.pdbx_strand_id
1 'polypeptide(L)'
;MAAFTSQSFRFLDLPKENRLMVYERLPTKTIHNHCQKRWICPMFKSVSDFQYTLVHTTVTSLSILSTCRQIHSEASVIMEAKAQDILSRSPRIIVST
;
A
#
# COMPACT_ATOMS: atom_id res chain seq x y z
N MET A 1 -18.52 -35.26 11.53
CA MET A 1 -18.21 -33.86 11.16
C MET A 1 -16.81 -33.55 11.68
N ALA A 2 -15.81 -33.45 10.80
CA ALA A 2 -14.43 -33.18 11.20
C ALA A 2 -14.28 -31.69 11.54
N ALA A 3 -13.83 -31.39 12.76
CA ALA A 3 -13.47 -30.04 13.17
C ALA A 3 -12.17 -29.64 12.44
N PHE A 4 -12.26 -28.69 11.52
CA PHE A 4 -11.05 -28.03 11.00
C PHE A 4 -10.45 -27.20 12.14
N THR A 5 -9.40 -27.73 12.77
CA THR A 5 -8.58 -26.94 13.67
C THR A 5 -7.93 -25.84 12.83
N SER A 6 -8.21 -24.57 13.19
CA SER A 6 -7.64 -23.40 12.54
C SER A 6 -6.16 -23.28 12.91
N GLN A 7 -5.33 -24.14 12.33
CA GLN A 7 -3.89 -24.08 12.51
C GLN A 7 -3.34 -22.95 11.64
N SER A 8 -2.69 -21.98 12.28
CA SER A 8 -2.03 -20.89 11.57
C SER A 8 -0.87 -21.42 10.73
N PHE A 9 -0.72 -20.85 9.54
CA PHE A 9 0.37 -21.19 8.65
C PHE A 9 1.70 -20.65 9.18
N ARG A 10 2.67 -21.53 9.40
CA ARG A 10 4.01 -21.15 9.88
C ARG A 10 4.87 -20.68 8.71
N PHE A 11 4.83 -19.38 8.45
CA PHE A 11 5.53 -18.79 7.31
C PHE A 11 7.05 -19.02 7.31
N LEU A 12 7.68 -19.06 8.48
CA LEU A 12 9.12 -19.27 8.61
C LEU A 12 9.55 -20.73 8.38
N ASP A 13 8.61 -21.69 8.41
CA ASP A 13 8.89 -23.09 8.10
C ASP A 13 9.06 -23.32 6.58
N LEU A 14 8.66 -22.34 5.75
CA LEU A 14 8.94 -22.36 4.32
C LEU A 14 10.44 -22.20 4.05
N PRO A 15 10.99 -22.89 3.03
CA PRO A 15 12.32 -22.57 2.50
C PRO A 15 12.44 -21.10 2.08
N LYS A 16 13.65 -20.54 2.17
CA LYS A 16 13.92 -19.14 1.82
C LYS A 16 13.45 -18.77 0.42
N GLU A 17 13.68 -19.66 -0.56
CA GLU A 17 13.26 -19.46 -1.95
C GLU A 17 11.74 -19.23 -2.06
N ASN A 18 10.95 -20.02 -1.34
CA ASN A 18 9.49 -19.87 -1.31
C ASN A 18 9.07 -18.55 -0.64
N ARG A 19 9.78 -18.10 0.40
CA ARG A 19 9.52 -16.79 1.03
C ARG A 19 9.82 -15.64 0.09
N LEU A 20 10.93 -15.70 -0.65
CA LEU A 20 11.28 -14.69 -1.66
C LEU A 20 10.21 -14.63 -2.76
N MET A 21 9.76 -15.79 -3.25
CA MET A 21 8.65 -15.89 -4.21
C MET A 21 7.34 -15.25 -3.71
N VAL A 22 7.09 -15.26 -2.40
CA VAL A 22 5.94 -14.59 -1.79
C VAL A 22 6.14 -13.07 -1.81
N TYR A 23 7.33 -12.57 -1.44
CA TYR A 23 7.61 -11.13 -1.46
C TYR A 23 7.53 -10.54 -2.88
N GLU A 24 8.05 -11.26 -3.88
CA GLU A 24 7.96 -10.87 -5.30
C GLU A 24 6.50 -10.72 -5.76
N ARG A 25 5.63 -11.63 -5.30
CA ARG A 25 4.21 -11.65 -5.65
C ARG A 25 3.33 -10.74 -4.79
N LEU A 26 3.91 -9.94 -3.88
CA LEU A 26 3.13 -8.97 -3.12
C LEU A 26 2.44 -7.97 -4.07
N PRO A 27 1.09 -7.86 -3.99
CA PRO A 27 0.33 -7.08 -4.95
C PRO A 27 0.54 -5.59 -4.74
N THR A 28 0.68 -4.88 -5.86
CA THR A 28 0.69 -3.42 -5.90
C THR A 28 -0.67 -2.95 -6.36
N LYS A 29 -1.29 -2.03 -5.64
CA LYS A 29 -2.63 -1.50 -5.94
C LYS A 29 -2.57 0.00 -6.19
N THR A 30 -3.35 0.45 -7.16
CA THR A 30 -3.64 1.87 -7.35
C THR A 30 -4.82 2.25 -6.46
N ILE A 31 -4.62 3.23 -5.59
CA ILE A 31 -5.59 3.73 -4.64
C ILE A 31 -6.08 5.10 -5.10
N HIS A 32 -7.40 5.27 -5.05
CA HIS A 32 -8.10 6.52 -5.30
C HIS A 32 -8.56 7.11 -3.96
N ASN A 33 -7.82 8.09 -3.47
CA ASN A 33 -8.17 8.80 -2.24
C ASN A 33 -9.02 10.01 -2.60
N HIS A 34 -10.32 9.91 -2.33
CA HIS A 34 -11.24 11.03 -2.49
C HIS A 34 -11.08 11.99 -1.31
N CYS A 35 -10.84 13.26 -1.60
CA CYS A 35 -10.70 14.32 -0.62
C CYS A 35 -11.73 15.40 -0.92
N GLN A 36 -12.56 15.71 0.08
CA GLN A 36 -13.44 16.86 0.05
C GLN A 36 -12.93 17.87 1.08
N LYS A 37 -12.56 19.06 0.61
CA LYS A 37 -12.17 20.16 1.48
C LYS A 37 -13.12 21.32 1.29
N ARG A 38 -13.63 21.81 2.41
CA ARG A 38 -14.37 23.06 2.48
C ARG A 38 -13.38 24.18 2.63
N TRP A 39 -13.28 25.05 1.63
CA TRP A 39 -12.46 26.24 1.71
C TRP A 39 -13.35 27.45 2.02
N ILE A 40 -13.00 28.18 3.07
CA ILE A 40 -13.66 29.42 3.45
C ILE A 40 -12.73 30.54 3.00
N CYS A 41 -13.12 31.29 1.97
CA CYS A 41 -12.37 32.46 1.56
C CYS A 41 -12.62 33.59 2.59
N PRO A 42 -11.61 34.04 3.35
CA PRO A 42 -11.80 35.10 4.35
C PRO A 42 -12.29 36.41 3.71
N MET A 43 -11.92 36.62 2.44
CA MET A 43 -12.13 37.87 1.71
C MET A 43 -13.57 38.02 1.18
N PHE A 44 -14.25 36.92 0.82
CA PHE A 44 -15.57 36.98 0.18
C PHE A 44 -16.71 36.36 1.02
N LYS A 45 -16.42 35.82 2.21
CA LYS A 45 -17.37 34.99 3.01
C LYS A 45 -18.07 33.89 2.18
N SER A 46 -17.49 33.53 1.03
CA SER A 46 -17.98 32.47 0.18
C SER A 46 -17.40 31.15 0.65
N VAL A 47 -18.25 30.14 0.59
CA VAL A 47 -17.88 28.75 0.86
C VAL A 47 -17.74 28.07 -0.49
N SER A 48 -16.54 27.57 -0.77
CA SER A 48 -16.30 26.75 -1.94
C SER A 48 -15.93 25.35 -1.48
N ASP A 49 -16.71 24.38 -1.94
CA ASP A 49 -16.39 22.98 -1.76
C ASP A 49 -15.49 22.53 -2.91
N PHE A 50 -14.31 22.02 -2.57
CA PHE A 50 -13.38 21.47 -3.54
C PHE A 50 -13.30 19.97 -3.34
N GLN A 51 -13.56 19.23 -4.42
CA GLN A 51 -13.41 17.79 -4.47
C GLN A 51 -12.24 17.44 -5.38
N TYR A 52 -11.30 16.66 -4.87
CA TYR A 52 -10.22 16.11 -5.67
C TYR A 52 -9.95 14.66 -5.29
N THR A 53 -9.49 13.88 -6.26
CA THR A 53 -9.12 12.47 -6.08
C THR A 53 -7.63 12.33 -6.31
N LEU A 54 -6.89 11.95 -5.26
CA LEU A 54 -5.48 11.59 -5.36
C LEU A 54 -5.36 10.13 -5.78
N VAL A 55 -4.82 9.90 -6.97
CA VAL A 55 -4.55 8.59 -7.52
C VAL A 55 -3.06 8.30 -7.35
N HIS A 56 -2.75 7.29 -6.54
CA HIS A 56 -1.38 6.87 -6.27
C HIS A 56 -1.29 5.35 -6.18
N THR A 57 -0.09 4.83 -6.39
CA THR A 57 0.18 3.39 -6.37
C THR A 57 0.88 3.03 -5.06
N THR A 58 0.48 1.92 -4.43
CA THR A 58 1.08 1.43 -3.19
C THR A 58 1.20 -0.10 -3.19
N VAL A 59 2.16 -0.62 -2.45
CA VAL A 59 2.27 -2.07 -2.20
C VAL A 59 1.36 -2.42 -1.03
N THR A 60 0.51 -3.43 -1.23
CA THR A 60 -0.37 -3.91 -0.16
C THR A 60 0.32 -4.96 0.71
N SER A 61 -0.13 -5.08 1.96
CA SER A 61 0.37 -6.08 2.92
C SER A 61 1.82 -5.87 3.36
N LEU A 62 2.26 -4.61 3.50
CA LEU A 62 3.58 -4.26 4.06
C LEU A 62 3.74 -4.71 5.53
N SER A 63 2.65 -5.05 6.23
CA SER A 63 2.67 -5.53 7.61
C SER A 63 3.50 -6.81 7.80
N ILE A 64 3.67 -7.64 6.77
CA ILE A 64 4.55 -8.82 6.86
C ILE A 64 6.00 -8.42 7.05
N LEU A 65 6.42 -7.30 6.45
CA LEU A 65 7.79 -6.79 6.50
C LEU A 65 8.17 -6.25 7.88
N SER A 66 7.19 -5.85 8.68
CA SER A 66 7.40 -5.32 10.04
C SER A 66 7.39 -6.40 11.13
N THR A 67 7.30 -7.69 10.78
CA THR A 67 7.14 -8.76 11.78
C THR A 67 8.45 -9.09 12.51
N CYS A 68 9.53 -9.40 11.78
CA CYS A 68 10.82 -9.74 12.36
C CYS A 68 11.99 -9.31 11.46
N ARG A 69 13.20 -9.27 12.04
CA ARG A 69 14.42 -8.83 11.33
C ARG A 69 14.77 -9.70 10.13
N GLN A 70 14.53 -11.01 10.21
CA GLN A 70 14.82 -11.94 9.12
C GLN A 70 13.91 -11.69 7.91
N ILE A 71 12.60 -11.55 8.12
CA ILE A 71 11.66 -11.25 7.04
C ILE A 71 11.98 -9.87 6.45
N HIS A 72 12.27 -8.89 7.30
CA HIS A 72 12.65 -7.55 6.87
C HIS A 72 13.90 -7.56 5.97
N SER A 73 14.97 -8.27 6.37
CA SER A 73 16.22 -8.30 5.59
C SER A 73 16.09 -9.08 4.28
N GLU A 74 15.28 -10.13 4.24
CA GLU A 74 15.02 -10.88 3.00
C GLU A 74 14.20 -10.06 2.00
N ALA A 75 13.17 -9.38 2.49
CA ALA A 75 12.22 -8.69 1.63
C ALA A 75 12.66 -7.28 1.24
N SER A 76 13.54 -6.61 2.01
CA SER A 76 13.95 -5.22 1.76
C SER A 76 14.51 -5.02 0.37
N VAL A 77 15.33 -5.95 -0.12
CA VAL A 77 15.95 -5.89 -1.46
C VAL A 77 14.88 -5.88 -2.57
N ILE A 78 13.85 -6.71 -2.44
CA ILE A 78 12.75 -6.79 -3.41
C ILE A 78 11.85 -5.55 -3.31
N MET A 79 11.60 -5.08 -2.09
CA MET A 79 10.72 -3.94 -1.84
C MET A 79 11.35 -2.62 -2.27
N GLU A 80 12.67 -2.47 -2.16
CA GLU A 80 13.38 -1.27 -2.60
C GLU A 80 13.24 -1.07 -4.12
N ALA A 81 13.40 -2.14 -4.91
CA ALA A 81 13.18 -2.08 -6.36
C ALA A 81 11.74 -1.65 -6.70
N LYS A 82 10.73 -2.20 -6.00
CA LYS A 82 9.32 -1.79 -6.17
C LYS A 82 9.08 -0.35 -5.74
N ALA A 83 9.71 0.09 -4.65
CA ALA A 83 9.58 1.45 -4.14
C ALA A 83 10.15 2.46 -5.15
N GLN A 84 11.30 2.17 -5.75
CA GLN A 84 11.88 3.01 -6.81
C GLN A 84 10.98 3.07 -8.05
N ASP A 85 10.39 1.95 -8.49
CA ASP A 85 9.41 1.96 -9.58
C ASP A 85 8.19 2.83 -9.24
N ILE A 86 7.65 2.75 -8.02
CA ILE A 86 6.53 3.60 -7.58
C ILE A 86 6.92 5.08 -7.55
N LEU A 87 8.08 5.41 -6.97
CA LEU A 87 8.58 6.79 -6.86
C LEU A 87 8.92 7.41 -8.23
N SER A 88 9.32 6.59 -9.21
CA SER A 88 9.58 7.04 -10.58
C SER A 88 8.31 7.54 -11.28
N ARG A 89 7.13 7.12 -10.81
CA ARG A 89 5.83 7.50 -11.39
C ARG A 89 5.28 8.71 -10.65
N SER A 90 4.93 9.77 -11.39
CA SER A 90 4.28 10.93 -10.80
C SER A 90 2.85 10.59 -10.34
N PRO A 91 2.47 10.94 -9.08
CA PRO A 91 1.10 10.77 -8.62
C PRO A 91 0.15 11.67 -9.43
N ARG A 92 -1.11 11.23 -9.59
CA ARG A 92 -2.12 11.97 -10.37
C ARG A 92 -3.17 12.55 -9.45
N ILE A 93 -3.61 13.78 -9.74
CA ILE A 93 -4.71 14.43 -9.03
C ILE A 93 -5.81 14.69 -10.06
N ILE A 94 -7.01 14.19 -9.80
CA ILE A 94 -8.22 14.46 -10.60
C ILE A 94 -9.04 15.48 -9.83
N VAL A 95 -9.31 16.63 -10.41
CA VAL A 95 -10.16 17.67 -9.81
C VAL A 95 -11.58 17.47 -10.33
N SER A 96 -12.54 17.34 -9.41
CA SER A 96 -13.96 17.30 -9.74
C SER A 96 -14.56 18.68 -9.40
N THR A 97 -14.96 19.40 -10.44
CA THR A 97 -15.73 20.66 -10.36
C THR A 97 -17.20 20.41 -10.16
#